data_AF-A0A9R1U3E3-F1
#
_entry.id   AF-A0A9R1U3E3-F1
#
_cell.length_a   1.000
_cell.length_b   1.000
_cell.length_c   1.000
_cell.angle_alpha   90.00
_cell.angle_beta   90.00
_cell.angle_gamma   90.00
#
_symmetry.space_group_name_H-M   'P 1'
#
loop_
_entity.id
_entity.type
_entity.pdbx_description
1 polymer ?
#
loop_
_entity_poly.entity_id
_entity_poly.type
_entity_poly.pdbx_seq_one_letter_code
_entity_poly.pdbx_strand_id
1 'polypeptide(L)'
;MMPDTKEEFEQFGEQLIAKINQFNKHTEFPAFAEELINRIAVNLSSITLKKIKTTVDNLAIEKSKLEKGDKGKKSKGKGKAKLKIEGENTHLSEYGYDAYDNEYDDFM
;
A
#
# COMPACT_ATOMS: atom_id res chain seq x y z
N MET A 1 28.61 13.41 16.36
CA MET A 1 28.74 13.94 14.99
C MET A 1 27.66 14.99 14.84
N MET A 2 28.00 16.24 14.53
CA MET A 2 27.02 17.25 14.12
C MET A 2 26.98 17.20 12.60
N PRO A 3 25.94 16.61 11.98
CA PRO A 3 25.84 16.60 10.53
C PRO A 3 25.60 18.03 10.03
N ASP A 4 26.31 18.44 8.98
CA ASP A 4 26.17 19.77 8.36
C ASP A 4 25.89 19.67 6.86
N THR A 5 26.34 18.57 6.23
CA THR A 5 26.04 18.26 4.83
C THR A 5 24.84 17.31 4.70
N LYS A 6 24.19 17.33 3.53
CA LYS A 6 23.08 16.42 3.22
C LYS A 6 23.49 14.94 3.40
N GLU A 7 24.67 14.58 2.93
CA GLU A 7 25.20 13.22 3.01
C GLU A 7 25.44 12.77 4.45
N GLU A 8 25.94 13.67 5.30
CA GLU A 8 26.11 13.38 6.73
C GLU A 8 24.76 13.23 7.45
N PHE A 9 23.75 14.01 7.07
CA PHE A 9 22.39 13.85 7.57
C PHE A 9 21.76 12.51 7.13
N GLU A 10 22.02 12.07 5.90
CA GLU A 10 21.59 10.74 5.43
C GLU A 10 22.26 9.64 6.24
N GLN A 11 23.59 9.70 6.42
CA GLN A 11 24.34 8.72 7.25
C GLN A 11 23.89 8.73 8.71
N PHE A 12 23.65 9.91 9.28
CA PHE A 12 23.15 10.05 10.65
C PHE A 12 21.73 9.47 10.79
N GLY A 13 20.87 9.71 9.79
CA GLY A 13 19.54 9.12 9.70
C GLY A 13 19.58 7.60 9.71
N GLU A 14 20.43 6.99 8.88
CA GLU A 14 20.62 5.53 8.83
C GLU A 14 21.05 4.95 10.18
N GLN A 15 22.02 5.59 10.85
CA GLN A 15 22.45 5.17 12.18
C GLN A 15 21.34 5.25 13.23
N LEU A 16 20.53 6.32 13.21
CA LEU A 16 19.38 6.47 14.09
C LEU A 16 18.32 5.40 13.83
N ILE A 17 17.97 5.16 12.56
CA ILE A 17 17.01 4.15 12.16
C ILE A 17 17.47 2.77 12.64
N ALA A 18 18.74 2.42 12.41
CA ALA A 18 19.32 1.17 12.87
C ALA A 18 19.25 1.04 14.39
N LYS A 19 19.49 2.13 15.13
CA LYS A 19 19.44 2.13 16.60
C LYS A 19 18.02 1.98 17.14
N ILE A 20 17.07 2.71 16.56
CA ILE A 20 15.66 2.69 16.96
C ILE A 20 15.05 1.31 16.66
N ASN A 21 15.29 0.77 15.48
CA ASN A 21 14.70 -0.49 15.05
C ASN A 21 15.24 -1.73 15.79
N GLN A 22 16.31 -1.60 16.59
CA GLN A 22 16.74 -2.67 17.51
C GLN A 22 15.63 -3.08 18.48
N PHE A 23 14.70 -2.17 18.77
CA PHE A 23 13.62 -2.38 19.73
C PHE A 23 12.28 -2.70 19.08
N ASN A 24 12.24 -2.93 17.76
CA ASN A 24 10.98 -3.08 17.00
C ASN A 24 10.11 -4.28 17.42
N LYS A 25 10.66 -5.25 18.16
CA LYS A 25 9.92 -6.40 18.72
C LYS A 25 9.38 -6.16 20.13
N HIS A 26 9.75 -5.05 20.76
CA HIS A 26 9.29 -4.72 22.10
C HIS A 26 7.83 -4.28 22.07
N THR A 27 7.04 -4.66 23.08
CA THR A 27 5.60 -4.35 23.14
C THR A 27 5.33 -2.85 23.17
N GLU A 28 6.20 -2.09 23.83
CA GLU A 28 6.11 -0.63 23.95
C GLU A 28 6.61 0.13 22.69
N PHE A 29 7.15 -0.57 21.70
CA PHE A 29 7.73 0.06 20.51
C PHE A 29 6.74 0.93 19.72
N PRO A 30 5.46 0.51 19.50
CA PRO A 30 4.50 1.33 18.78
C PRO A 30 4.26 2.69 19.48
N ALA A 31 4.00 2.69 20.78
CA ALA A 31 3.77 3.92 21.56
C ALA A 31 5.01 4.82 21.58
N PHE A 32 6.20 4.22 21.73
CA PHE A 32 7.47 4.93 21.63
C PHE A 32 7.67 5.58 20.25
N ALA A 33 7.39 4.86 19.17
CA ALA A 33 7.55 5.34 17.81
C ALA A 33 6.61 6.51 17.50
N GLU A 34 5.35 6.44 17.92
CA GLU A 34 4.38 7.52 17.76
C GLU A 34 4.84 8.81 18.47
N GLU A 35 5.26 8.71 19.73
CA GLU A 35 5.73 9.86 20.50
C GLU A 35 7.01 10.46 19.90
N LEU A 36 7.94 9.62 19.45
CA LEU A 36 9.18 10.07 18.80
C LEU A 36 8.89 10.84 17.51
N ILE A 37 8.02 10.31 16.65
CA ILE A 37 7.61 10.96 15.41
C ILE A 37 6.95 12.30 15.72
N ASN A 38 6.07 12.37 16.72
CA ASN A 38 5.40 13.60 17.12
C ASN A 38 6.42 14.67 17.58
N ARG A 39 7.36 14.31 18.47
CA ARG A 39 8.41 15.23 18.95
C ARG A 39 9.30 15.77 17.84
N ILE A 40 9.62 14.96 16.84
CA ILE A 40 10.39 15.41 15.67
C ILE A 40 9.52 16.33 14.81
N ALA A 41 8.26 15.96 14.59
CA ALA A 41 7.30 16.66 13.74
C ALA A 41 6.97 18.09 14.23
N VAL A 42 7.06 18.37 15.54
CA VAL A 42 6.86 19.72 16.11
C VAL A 42 7.77 20.78 15.47
N ASN A 43 8.96 20.40 14.99
CA ASN A 43 9.91 21.33 14.37
C ASN A 43 9.69 21.52 12.86
N LEU A 44 8.70 20.85 12.27
CA LEU A 44 8.46 20.84 10.83
C LEU A 44 7.38 21.84 10.41
N SER A 45 7.52 22.37 9.18
CA SER A 45 6.49 23.24 8.60
C SER A 45 5.19 22.48 8.30
N SER A 46 4.07 23.19 8.25
CA SER A 46 2.76 22.61 7.87
C SER A 46 2.80 21.88 6.51
N ILE A 47 3.57 22.40 5.55
CA ILE A 47 3.73 21.77 4.23
C ILE A 47 4.44 20.43 4.36
N THR A 48 5.52 20.38 5.15
CA THR A 48 6.27 19.14 5.40
C THR A 48 5.43 18.12 6.15
N LEU A 49 4.64 18.55 7.15
CA LEU A 49 3.72 17.68 7.89
C LEU A 49 2.67 17.03 6.99
N LYS A 50 2.08 17.78 6.05
CA LYS A 50 1.14 17.24 5.07
C LYS A 50 1.79 16.17 4.18
N LYS A 51 3.04 16.40 3.75
CA LYS A 51 3.79 15.40 2.97
C LYS A 51 4.02 14.12 3.78
N ILE A 52 4.46 14.24 5.03
CA ILE A 52 4.68 13.09 5.92
C ILE A 52 3.38 12.31 6.14
N LYS A 53 2.26 13.01 6.39
CA LYS A 53 0.94 12.39 6.51
C LYS A 53 0.63 11.50 5.30
N THR A 54 0.77 12.03 4.09
CA THR A 54 0.54 11.26 2.86
C THR A 54 1.49 10.07 2.73
N THR A 55 2.77 10.23 3.09
CA THR A 55 3.74 9.12 3.07
C THR A 55 3.35 8.00 4.03
N VAL A 56 2.91 8.34 5.25
CA VAL A 56 2.46 7.36 6.25
C VAL A 56 1.16 6.69 5.84
N ASP A 57 0.19 7.45 5.31
CA ASP A 57 -1.08 6.91 4.80
C ASP A 57 -0.82 5.88 3.68
N ASN A 58 0.07 6.19 2.75
CA ASN A 58 0.47 5.26 1.68
C ASN A 58 1.12 3.99 2.23
N LEU A 59 2.03 4.12 3.20
CA LEU A 59 2.68 2.98 3.85
C LEU A 59 1.65 2.07 4.54
N ALA A 60 0.65 2.64 5.20
CA ALA A 60 -0.42 1.89 5.85
C ALA A 60 -1.26 1.10 4.83
N ILE A 61 -1.58 1.71 3.67
CA ILE A 61 -2.27 1.04 2.57
C ILE A 61 -1.45 -0.14 2.04
N GLU A 62 -0.15 0.07 1.80
CA GLU A 62 0.76 -0.98 1.32
C GLU A 62 0.85 -2.15 2.31
N LYS A 63 1.01 -1.86 3.60
CA LYS A 63 1.01 -2.88 4.65
C LYS A 63 -0.29 -3.66 4.71
N SER A 64 -1.44 -2.98 4.67
CA SER A 64 -2.75 -3.64 4.68
C SER A 64 -2.96 -4.55 3.46
N LYS A 65 -2.50 -4.14 2.27
CA LYS A 65 -2.57 -4.96 1.06
C LYS A 65 -1.71 -6.21 1.16
N LEU A 66 -0.51 -6.12 1.74
CA LEU A 66 0.37 -7.27 1.96
C LEU A 66 -0.26 -8.28 2.94
N GLU A 67 -0.82 -7.79 4.05
CA GLU A 67 -1.49 -8.64 5.06
C GLU A 67 -2.75 -9.33 4.52
N LYS A 68 -3.48 -8.67 3.62
CA LYS A 68 -4.67 -9.23 2.95
C LYS A 68 -4.32 -10.11 1.75
N GLY A 69 -3.23 -9.81 1.03
CA GLY A 69 -2.80 -10.49 -0.19
C GLY A 69 -2.13 -11.86 0.03
N ASP A 70 -1.53 -12.09 1.20
CA ASP A 70 -0.84 -13.35 1.52
C ASP A 70 -1.80 -14.53 1.77
N LYS A 71 -3.11 -14.26 1.85
CA LYS A 71 -4.17 -15.29 1.95
C LYS A 71 -4.69 -15.77 0.59
N GLY A 72 -4.20 -15.25 -0.54
CA GLY A 72 -4.92 -15.30 -1.82
C GLY A 72 -4.34 -16.11 -2.99
N LYS A 73 -3.22 -16.83 -2.87
CA LYS A 73 -2.68 -17.61 -4.02
C LYS A 73 -2.35 -19.07 -3.68
N LYS A 74 -3.39 -19.84 -3.38
CA LYS A 74 -3.48 -21.26 -3.76
C LYS A 74 -4.64 -21.45 -4.74
N SER A 75 -4.51 -20.92 -5.95
CA SER A 75 -5.36 -21.40 -7.04
C SER A 75 -4.85 -22.79 -7.47
N LYS A 76 -5.53 -23.81 -6.93
CA LYS A 76 -5.52 -25.19 -7.43
C LYS A 76 -5.69 -25.19 -8.95
N GLY A 77 -4.89 -26.02 -9.61
CA GLY A 77 -5.02 -26.28 -11.04
C GLY A 77 -6.41 -26.75 -11.46
N LYS A 78 -6.77 -26.33 -12.68
CA LYS A 78 -7.72 -26.93 -13.62
C LYS A 78 -7.42 -26.17 -14.92
N GLY A 79 -6.52 -26.64 -15.78
CA GLY A 79 -6.82 -27.76 -16.66
C GLY A 79 -7.91 -27.34 -17.64
N LYS A 80 -7.52 -26.82 -18.81
CA LYS A 80 -8.20 -26.96 -20.10
C LYS A 80 -7.40 -26.23 -21.18
N ALA A 81 -6.45 -26.94 -21.78
CA ALA A 81 -6.10 -26.69 -23.16
C ALA A 81 -7.32 -27.03 -24.03
N LYS A 82 -7.78 -26.08 -24.84
CA LYS A 82 -8.52 -26.38 -26.08
C LYS A 82 -8.03 -25.43 -27.17
N LEU A 83 -7.32 -26.03 -28.12
CA LEU A 83 -6.91 -25.44 -29.39
C LEU A 83 -8.04 -25.68 -30.42
N LYS A 84 -8.21 -24.75 -31.38
CA LYS A 84 -8.88 -24.86 -32.69
C LYS A 84 -10.44 -24.86 -32.68
N ILE A 85 -11.17 -24.30 -33.64
CA ILE A 85 -10.89 -23.81 -35.02
C ILE A 85 -12.03 -22.84 -35.44
N GLU A 86 -11.74 -22.04 -36.46
CA GLU A 86 -12.60 -21.14 -37.27
C GLU A 86 -13.99 -21.70 -37.64
N GLY A 87 -14.98 -20.80 -37.77
CA GLY A 87 -16.29 -21.13 -38.31
C GLY A 87 -17.22 -19.91 -38.31
N GLU A 88 -17.58 -19.46 -39.51
CA GLU A 88 -18.31 -18.25 -39.85
C GLU A 88 -19.75 -18.15 -39.31
N ASN A 89 -20.26 -16.90 -39.37
CA ASN A 89 -21.67 -16.51 -39.48
C ASN A 89 -22.56 -16.60 -38.24
N THR A 90 -22.80 -15.44 -37.61
CA THR A 90 -24.14 -15.04 -37.17
C THR A 90 -24.20 -13.52 -36.98
N HIS A 91 -24.38 -12.83 -38.09
CA HIS A 91 -24.96 -11.48 -38.14
C HIS A 91 -26.41 -11.57 -37.64
N LEU A 92 -26.72 -11.11 -36.42
CA LEU A 92 -28.08 -10.65 -36.08
C LEU A 92 -28.12 -9.82 -34.79
N SER A 93 -28.90 -8.74 -34.87
CA SER A 93 -29.42 -7.88 -33.79
C SER A 93 -28.46 -6.99 -33.01
N GLU A 94 -28.10 -5.89 -33.66
CA GLU A 94 -28.31 -4.52 -33.16
C GLU A 94 -29.67 -4.41 -32.39
N TYR A 95 -29.73 -3.56 -31.36
CA TYR A 95 -30.81 -3.32 -30.37
C TYR A 95 -30.69 -4.06 -29.02
N GLY A 96 -30.05 -3.38 -28.07
CA GLY A 96 -30.08 -3.67 -26.63
C GLY A 96 -29.67 -2.42 -25.84
N TYR A 97 -30.45 -1.35 -26.00
CA TYR A 97 -30.38 -0.15 -25.18
C TYR A 97 -30.78 -0.52 -23.73
N ASP A 98 -30.14 0.12 -22.74
CA ASP A 98 -30.42 0.08 -21.30
C ASP A 98 -30.02 -1.18 -20.50
N ALA A 99 -28.72 -1.30 -20.23
CA ALA A 99 -28.21 -1.92 -19.00
C ALA A 99 -27.82 -0.82 -18.00
N TYR A 100 -28.79 0.01 -17.62
CA TYR A 100 -28.76 0.81 -16.40
C TYR A 100 -29.61 0.10 -15.36
N ASP A 101 -29.11 -1.00 -14.81
CA ASP A 101 -29.70 -1.58 -13.60
C ASP A 101 -28.67 -2.44 -12.85
N ASN A 102 -28.50 -2.12 -11.56
CA ASN A 102 -27.90 -2.96 -10.52
C ASN A 102 -26.37 -2.96 -10.31
N GLU A 103 -25.77 -1.78 -10.13
CA GLU A 103 -24.49 -1.66 -9.38
C GLU A 103 -24.67 -1.02 -7.99
N TYR A 104 -25.92 -0.77 -7.58
CA TYR A 104 -26.31 -0.47 -6.20
C TYR A 104 -26.92 -1.72 -5.55
N ASP A 105 -26.11 -2.74 -5.26
CA ASP A 105 -26.51 -3.72 -4.22
C ASP A 105 -25.38 -4.63 -3.69
N ASP A 106 -24.09 -4.24 -3.83
CA ASP A 106 -22.98 -5.00 -3.22
C ASP A 106 -22.35 -4.27 -2.02
N PHE A 107 -23.25 -4.00 -1.07
CA PHE A 107 -23.10 -4.23 0.37
C PHE A 107 -22.30 -3.26 1.26
N MET A 108 -23.06 -2.72 2.23
CA MET A 108 -22.69 -2.05 3.49
C MET A 108 -21.52 -2.69 4.24
#